data_AF-A0AAV8Q745-F1
#
_entry.id   AF-A0AAV8Q745-F1
#
_cell.length_a   1.000
_cell.length_b   1.000
_cell.length_c   1.000
_cell.angle_alpha   90.00
_cell.angle_beta   90.00
_cell.angle_gamma   90.00
#
_symmetry.space_group_name_H-M   'P 1'
#
loop_
_entity.id
_entity.type
_entity.pdbx_description
1 polymer ?
#
loop_
_entity_poly.entity_id
_entity_poly.type
_entity_poly.pdbx_seq_one_letter_code
_entity_poly.pdbx_strand_id
1 'polypeptide(L)'
;MEANILRCGGIKKLPPISRRPPGMELGYRRPPRKLLSSVVEARVQTEEKMVAATEKTTYKDNWFDRLAIRYLSRSIQATTGISNNKQGYESLVEAAIMICKKFDTKAQQDLIKILLPQSTFTREFFAAFTTLFFPWLVGPCQVRKSEVKGKTEKNVVYIPKCRFLESTNCVGMCTNLCKVPSQQFIQDSLGMPVYMAPNFEDMSCEMVFGQQPPLHDPTLKQPCNHKSCITKKTHRVNCSSG
;
A
#
# COMPACT_ATOMS: atom_id res chain seq x y z
N MET A 1 19.99 -39.29 -2.61
CA MET A 1 19.53 -38.46 -1.49
C MET A 1 19.06 -37.13 -2.09
N GLU A 2 18.05 -37.12 -2.95
CA GLU A 2 16.61 -37.08 -2.64
C GLU A 2 16.25 -35.85 -1.78
N ALA A 3 16.02 -34.73 -2.48
CA ALA A 3 15.48 -33.49 -1.94
C ALA A 3 13.95 -33.56 -1.96
N ASN A 4 13.34 -33.59 -0.77
CA ASN A 4 11.88 -33.62 -0.60
C ASN A 4 11.29 -32.21 -0.81
N ILE A 5 10.71 -32.00 -1.98
CA ILE A 5 9.90 -30.83 -2.36
C ILE A 5 8.49 -31.00 -1.77
N LEU A 6 8.17 -30.20 -0.74
CA LEU A 6 6.79 -30.08 -0.24
C LEU A 6 5.94 -29.31 -1.25
N ARG A 7 5.15 -30.06 -2.04
CA ARG A 7 4.05 -29.57 -2.88
C ARG A 7 2.95 -28.95 -2.02
N CYS A 8 2.65 -27.67 -2.18
CA CYS A 8 1.38 -27.11 -1.74
C CYS A 8 0.26 -27.50 -2.72
N GLY A 9 -0.76 -28.17 -2.18
CA GLY A 9 -1.83 -28.84 -2.90
C GLY A 9 -2.88 -27.92 -3.51
N GLY A 10 -3.61 -28.50 -4.46
CA GLY A 10 -4.50 -27.82 -5.39
C GLY A 10 -5.76 -27.20 -4.77
N ILE A 11 -6.21 -26.14 -5.42
CA ILE A 11 -7.51 -25.51 -5.20
C ILE A 11 -8.60 -26.50 -5.61
N LYS A 12 -9.46 -26.86 -4.66
CA LYS A 12 -10.64 -27.72 -4.88
C LYS A 12 -11.61 -26.98 -5.81
N LYS A 13 -11.90 -27.58 -6.97
CA LYS A 13 -12.91 -27.11 -7.93
C LYS A 13 -14.30 -27.15 -7.28
N LEU A 14 -15.08 -26.08 -7.44
CA LEU A 14 -16.52 -26.08 -7.14
C LEU A 14 -17.25 -27.09 -8.06
N PRO A 15 -18.35 -27.72 -7.60
CA PRO A 15 -19.06 -28.76 -8.34
C PRO A 15 -19.88 -28.19 -9.52
N PRO A 16 -20.17 -29.02 -10.53
CA PRO A 16 -20.83 -28.58 -11.75
C PRO A 16 -22.35 -28.46 -11.54
N ILE A 17 -22.93 -27.32 -11.93
CA ILE A 17 -24.39 -27.18 -12.01
C ILE A 17 -24.84 -27.90 -13.29
N SER A 18 -25.40 -29.09 -13.11
CA SER A 18 -26.13 -29.84 -14.13
C SER A 18 -27.63 -29.56 -14.01
N ARG A 19 -28.25 -29.09 -15.09
CA ARG A 19 -29.43 -29.70 -15.78
C ARG A 19 -29.99 -28.73 -16.82
N ARG A 20 -29.88 -29.10 -18.11
CA ARG A 20 -30.72 -28.56 -19.20
C ARG A 20 -32.10 -29.23 -19.16
N PRO A 21 -33.20 -28.51 -19.40
CA PRO A 21 -34.40 -29.11 -19.99
C PRO A 21 -34.29 -29.16 -21.52
N PRO A 22 -34.95 -30.11 -22.20
CA PRO A 22 -34.82 -30.33 -23.64
C PRO A 22 -35.80 -29.46 -24.46
N GLY A 23 -35.33 -29.04 -25.64
CA GLY A 23 -36.14 -28.92 -26.85
C GLY A 23 -37.05 -27.70 -26.99
N MET A 24 -36.54 -26.65 -27.62
CA MET A 24 -37.34 -25.86 -28.55
C MET A 24 -36.43 -25.39 -29.68
N GLU A 25 -36.52 -26.04 -30.84
CA GLU A 25 -35.92 -25.53 -32.07
C GLU A 25 -36.58 -24.18 -32.40
N LEU A 26 -35.87 -23.08 -32.15
CA LEU A 26 -36.10 -21.86 -32.90
C LEU A 26 -35.04 -21.78 -33.98
N GLY A 27 -35.48 -21.99 -35.22
CA GLY A 27 -34.68 -21.86 -36.43
C GLY A 27 -33.90 -20.55 -36.42
N TYR A 28 -32.59 -20.66 -36.24
CA TYR A 28 -31.69 -19.51 -36.28
C TYR A 28 -31.47 -19.13 -37.74
N ARG A 29 -32.42 -18.39 -38.31
CA ARG A 29 -32.20 -17.71 -39.59
C ARG A 29 -31.16 -16.63 -39.32
N ARG A 30 -29.94 -16.80 -39.85
CA ARG A 30 -28.89 -15.76 -39.79
C ARG A 30 -29.49 -14.44 -40.28
N PRO A 31 -29.40 -13.35 -39.51
CA PRO A 31 -29.91 -12.08 -39.97
C PRO A 31 -29.09 -11.62 -41.19
N PRO A 32 -29.70 -10.94 -42.16
CA PRO A 32 -29.00 -10.46 -43.35
C PRO A 32 -27.83 -9.57 -42.91
N ARG A 33 -26.67 -9.74 -43.56
CA ARG A 33 -25.38 -9.12 -43.22
C ARG A 33 -25.45 -7.58 -43.00
N LYS A 34 -26.43 -6.93 -43.64
CA LYS A 34 -26.73 -5.49 -43.52
C LYS A 34 -27.31 -5.07 -42.16
N LEU A 35 -27.96 -5.97 -41.43
CA LEU A 35 -28.53 -5.70 -40.10
C LEU A 35 -27.45 -5.80 -39.01
N LEU A 36 -26.46 -6.68 -39.21
CA LEU A 36 -25.31 -6.79 -38.31
C LEU A 36 -24.38 -5.58 -38.40
N SER A 37 -24.13 -5.04 -39.60
CA SER A 37 -23.34 -3.82 -39.75
C SER A 37 -24.01 -2.62 -39.08
N SER A 38 -25.33 -2.45 -39.25
CA SER A 38 -26.06 -1.34 -38.64
C SER A 38 -26.22 -1.45 -37.13
N VAL A 39 -26.35 -2.67 -36.57
CA VAL A 39 -26.36 -2.88 -35.11
C VAL A 39 -24.97 -2.69 -34.51
N VAL A 40 -23.90 -3.06 -35.23
CA VAL A 40 -22.52 -2.79 -34.81
C VAL A 40 -22.21 -1.30 -34.90
N GLU A 41 -22.58 -0.62 -35.98
CA GLU A 41 -22.44 0.83 -36.15
C GLU A 41 -23.24 1.59 -35.09
N ALA A 42 -24.47 1.15 -34.76
CA ALA A 42 -25.27 1.76 -33.70
C ALA A 42 -24.66 1.54 -32.30
N ARG A 43 -24.08 0.38 -32.02
CA ARG A 43 -23.36 0.12 -30.75
C ARG A 43 -22.08 0.93 -30.64
N VAL A 44 -21.30 1.03 -31.73
CA VAL A 44 -20.08 1.85 -31.81
C VAL A 44 -20.43 3.34 -31.60
N GLN A 45 -21.50 3.82 -32.24
CA GLN A 45 -21.98 5.20 -32.04
C GLN A 45 -22.51 5.46 -30.63
N THR A 46 -23.10 4.46 -29.98
CA THR A 46 -23.61 4.58 -28.60
C THR A 46 -22.46 4.60 -27.59
N GLU A 47 -21.42 3.79 -27.81
CA GLU A 47 -20.18 3.83 -27.01
C GLU A 47 -19.40 5.14 -27.23
N GLU A 48 -19.27 5.63 -28.47
CA GLU A 48 -18.65 6.94 -28.74
C GLU A 48 -19.44 8.10 -28.12
N LYS A 49 -20.78 8.07 -28.15
CA LYS A 49 -21.61 9.11 -27.50
C LYS A 49 -21.57 9.05 -25.97
N MET A 50 -21.52 7.85 -25.37
CA MET A 50 -21.38 7.72 -23.92
C MET A 50 -19.99 8.15 -23.43
N VAL A 51 -18.94 7.96 -24.24
CA VAL A 51 -17.59 8.46 -23.95
C VAL A 51 -17.48 9.97 -24.20
N ALA A 52 -18.24 10.52 -25.16
CA ALA A 52 -18.25 11.95 -25.47
C ALA A 52 -19.03 12.81 -24.46
N ALA A 53 -19.96 12.22 -23.69
CA ALA A 53 -20.85 12.94 -22.78
C ALA A 53 -20.33 13.10 -21.33
N THR A 54 -19.05 12.81 -21.07
CA THR A 54 -18.41 13.26 -19.83
C THR A 54 -17.84 14.65 -20.08
N GLU A 55 -18.54 15.70 -19.63
CA GLU A 55 -17.96 17.04 -19.57
C GLU A 55 -16.66 16.97 -18.74
N LYS A 56 -15.52 17.06 -19.43
CA LYS A 56 -14.22 17.09 -18.76
C LYS A 56 -14.10 18.41 -18.01
N THR A 57 -14.08 18.34 -16.68
CA THR A 57 -13.77 19.48 -15.84
C THR A 57 -12.35 19.97 -16.17
N THR A 58 -12.23 21.21 -16.64
CA THR A 58 -10.93 21.82 -16.90
C THR A 58 -10.33 22.30 -15.57
N TYR A 59 -9.31 21.62 -15.08
CA TYR A 59 -8.55 22.02 -13.90
C TYR A 59 -7.51 23.09 -14.28
N LYS A 60 -7.37 24.12 -13.45
CA LYS A 60 -6.34 25.16 -13.61
C LYS A 60 -5.20 24.91 -12.63
N ASP A 61 -4.11 24.35 -13.13
CA ASP A 61 -2.90 24.08 -12.34
C ASP A 61 -2.26 25.40 -11.85
N ASN A 62 -2.19 25.58 -10.54
CA ASN A 62 -1.47 26.67 -9.90
C ASN A 62 0.05 26.43 -9.96
N TRP A 63 0.84 27.41 -9.52
CA TRP A 63 2.31 27.31 -9.60
C TRP A 63 2.87 26.09 -8.85
N PHE A 64 2.26 25.71 -7.72
CA PHE A 64 2.62 24.51 -6.95
C PHE A 64 2.29 23.23 -7.72
N ASP A 65 1.11 23.15 -8.33
CA ASP A 65 0.69 22.00 -9.13
C ASP A 65 1.65 21.78 -10.31
N ARG A 66 2.05 22.86 -10.98
CA ARG A 66 3.05 22.81 -12.06
C ARG A 66 4.42 22.32 -11.59
N LEU A 67 4.83 22.67 -10.37
CA LEU A 67 6.07 22.19 -9.77
C LEU A 67 5.99 20.70 -9.45
N ALA A 68 4.88 20.25 -8.85
CA ALA A 68 4.63 18.85 -8.54
C ALA A 68 4.55 17.99 -9.81
N ILE A 69 3.86 18.45 -10.83
CA ILE A 69 3.77 17.79 -12.15
C ILE A 69 5.16 17.62 -12.75
N ARG A 70 5.98 18.68 -12.77
CA ARG A 70 7.36 18.60 -13.29
C ARG A 70 8.22 17.60 -12.53
N TYR A 71 8.11 17.58 -11.20
CA TYR A 71 8.81 16.61 -10.37
C TYR A 71 8.40 15.18 -10.73
N LEU A 72 7.10 14.92 -10.76
CA LEU A 72 6.55 13.60 -11.03
C LEU A 72 6.91 13.10 -12.43
N SER A 73 6.77 13.95 -13.46
CA SER A 73 7.15 13.62 -14.84
C SER A 73 8.64 13.23 -14.94
N ARG A 74 9.53 13.97 -14.26
CA ARG A 74 10.98 13.65 -14.25
C ARG A 74 11.26 12.33 -13.54
N SER A 75 10.61 12.06 -12.41
CA SER A 75 10.78 10.81 -11.67
C SER A 75 10.27 9.60 -12.48
N ILE A 76 9.13 9.74 -13.18
CA ILE A 76 8.61 8.71 -14.09
C ILE A 76 9.59 8.46 -15.24
N GLN A 77 10.07 9.53 -15.87
CA GLN A 77 11.02 9.42 -16.99
C GLN A 77 12.34 8.78 -16.57
N ALA A 78 12.88 9.15 -15.41
CA ALA A 78 14.13 8.58 -14.89
C ALA A 78 14.00 7.08 -14.58
N THR A 79 12.81 6.62 -14.15
CA THR A 79 12.58 5.23 -13.74
C THR A 79 12.21 4.34 -14.92
N THR A 80 11.37 4.84 -15.83
CA THR A 80 10.79 4.04 -16.93
C THR A 80 11.45 4.28 -18.28
N GLY A 81 12.23 5.36 -18.42
CA GLY A 81 12.73 5.84 -19.70
C GLY A 81 11.64 6.43 -20.61
N ILE A 82 10.39 6.53 -20.14
CA ILE A 82 9.27 7.03 -20.93
C ILE A 82 9.27 8.56 -20.89
N SER A 83 9.40 9.18 -22.06
CA SER A 83 9.21 10.61 -22.26
C SER A 83 8.10 10.86 -23.27
N ASN A 84 7.50 12.05 -23.22
CA ASN A 84 6.52 12.48 -24.20
C ASN A 84 6.69 13.98 -24.46
N ASN A 85 6.10 14.45 -25.55
CA ASN A 85 6.18 15.84 -25.98
C ASN A 85 5.05 16.72 -25.41
N LYS A 86 4.16 16.16 -24.58
CA LYS A 86 3.08 16.91 -23.95
C LYS A 86 3.60 17.69 -22.74
N GLN A 87 2.87 18.72 -22.33
CA GLN A 87 3.21 19.59 -21.20
C GLN A 87 2.14 19.54 -20.12
N GLY A 88 2.50 19.91 -18.90
CA GLY A 88 1.58 19.94 -17.76
C GLY A 88 1.02 18.56 -17.42
N TYR A 89 -0.19 18.50 -16.87
CA TYR A 89 -0.81 17.27 -16.43
C TYR A 89 -1.02 16.24 -17.56
N GLU A 90 -1.27 16.70 -18.79
CA GLU A 90 -1.39 15.86 -19.99
C GLU A 90 -0.14 15.02 -20.26
N SER A 91 1.04 15.51 -19.87
CA SER A 91 2.28 14.73 -19.91
C SER A 91 2.24 13.50 -19.00
N LEU A 92 1.62 13.64 -17.82
CA LEU A 92 1.47 12.53 -16.88
C LEU A 92 0.44 11.52 -17.37
N VAL A 93 -0.67 11.98 -17.95
CA VAL A 93 -1.70 11.11 -18.52
C VAL A 93 -1.13 10.26 -19.64
N GLU A 94 -0.36 10.86 -20.56
CA GLU A 94 0.27 10.13 -21.66
C GLU A 94 1.33 9.13 -21.15
N ALA A 95 2.13 9.54 -20.15
CA ALA A 95 3.07 8.64 -19.50
C ALA A 95 2.35 7.46 -18.83
N ALA A 96 1.23 7.70 -18.14
CA ALA A 96 0.43 6.66 -17.52
C ALA A 96 -0.19 5.70 -18.55
N ILE A 97 -0.70 6.21 -19.68
CA ILE A 97 -1.20 5.37 -20.78
C ILE A 97 -0.08 4.49 -21.33
N MET A 98 1.11 5.05 -21.55
CA MET A 98 2.26 4.29 -22.02
C MET A 98 2.72 3.24 -21.00
N ILE A 99 2.68 3.56 -19.70
CA ILE A 99 2.98 2.62 -18.62
C ILE A 99 1.96 1.48 -18.62
N CYS A 100 0.66 1.78 -18.68
CA CYS A 100 -0.40 0.78 -18.72
C CYS A 100 -0.27 -0.17 -19.92
N LYS A 101 0.20 0.33 -21.06
CA LYS A 101 0.44 -0.49 -22.27
C LYS A 101 1.69 -1.36 -22.17
N LYS A 102 2.71 -0.94 -21.41
CA LYS A 102 4.04 -1.59 -21.38
C LYS A 102 4.30 -2.44 -20.13
N PHE A 103 3.63 -2.18 -19.01
CA PHE A 103 3.91 -2.81 -17.72
C PHE A 103 2.68 -3.54 -17.16
N ASP A 104 2.92 -4.69 -16.54
CA ASP A 104 1.91 -5.47 -15.83
C ASP A 104 1.45 -4.78 -14.53
N THR A 105 0.29 -5.15 -13.98
CA THR A 105 -0.35 -4.47 -12.84
C THR A 105 0.57 -4.37 -11.62
N LYS A 106 1.38 -5.40 -11.36
CA LYS A 106 2.35 -5.40 -10.25
C LYS A 106 3.48 -4.39 -10.47
N ALA A 107 4.01 -4.30 -11.70
CA ALA A 107 5.05 -3.35 -12.04
C ALA A 107 4.55 -1.90 -12.00
N GLN A 108 3.28 -1.65 -12.32
CA GLN A 108 2.64 -0.33 -12.16
C GLN A 108 2.58 0.09 -10.68
N GLN A 109 2.22 -0.84 -9.78
CA GLN A 109 2.19 -0.57 -8.34
C GLN A 109 3.59 -0.32 -7.77
N ASP A 110 4.59 -1.07 -8.22
CA ASP A 110 5.97 -0.86 -7.79
C ASP A 110 6.55 0.47 -8.31
N LEU A 111 6.12 0.95 -9.49
CA LEU A 111 6.48 2.29 -9.96
C LEU A 111 6.01 3.40 -9.02
N ILE A 112 4.80 3.30 -8.46
CA ILE A 112 4.30 4.29 -7.48
C ILE A 112 5.20 4.34 -6.24
N LYS A 113 5.71 3.19 -5.79
CA LYS A 113 6.65 3.12 -4.66
C LYS A 113 7.99 3.81 -4.96
N ILE A 114 8.43 3.79 -6.22
CA ILE A 114 9.67 4.46 -6.65
C ILE A 114 9.48 5.98 -6.77
N LEU A 115 8.28 6.43 -7.18
CA LEU A 115 7.96 7.85 -7.36
C LEU A 115 7.89 8.65 -6.06
N LEU A 116 7.74 7.97 -4.92
CA LEU A 116 7.96 8.54 -3.59
C LEU A 116 9.36 8.15 -3.11
N PRO A 117 10.44 8.75 -3.63
CA PRO A 117 11.78 8.38 -3.21
C PRO A 117 11.93 8.58 -1.71
N GLN A 118 12.80 7.75 -1.12
CA GLN A 118 13.31 7.82 0.26
C GLN A 118 14.12 9.10 0.51
N SER A 119 13.51 10.25 0.25
CA SER A 119 14.09 11.57 0.45
C SER A 119 13.92 12.02 1.90
N THR A 120 14.73 13.00 2.30
CA THR A 120 14.63 13.65 3.62
C THR A 120 13.21 14.20 3.83
N PHE A 121 12.67 14.85 2.80
CA PHE A 121 11.32 15.41 2.78
C PHE A 121 10.23 14.34 3.01
N THR A 122 10.33 13.19 2.34
CA THR A 122 9.34 12.11 2.48
C THR A 122 9.31 11.58 3.91
N ARG A 123 10.48 11.40 4.55
CA ARG A 123 10.57 10.96 5.95
C ARG A 123 9.97 11.98 6.91
N GLU A 124 10.29 13.25 6.72
CA GLU A 124 9.74 14.33 7.55
C GLU A 124 8.23 14.49 7.36
N PHE A 125 7.74 14.33 6.13
CA PHE A 125 6.32 14.34 5.83
C PHE A 125 5.61 13.18 6.52
N PHE A 126 6.12 11.95 6.44
CA PHE A 126 5.53 10.81 7.14
C PHE A 126 5.56 10.98 8.67
N ALA A 127 6.64 11.51 9.23
CA ALA A 127 6.72 11.82 10.66
C ALA A 127 5.67 12.87 11.05
N ALA A 128 5.56 13.98 10.32
CA ALA A 128 4.56 15.01 10.58
C ALA A 128 3.13 14.49 10.39
N PHE A 129 2.87 13.77 9.31
CA PHE A 129 1.58 13.16 8.99
C PHE A 129 1.16 12.17 10.08
N THR A 130 2.09 11.34 10.57
CA THR A 130 1.78 10.41 11.65
C THR A 130 1.42 11.13 12.95
N THR A 131 2.08 12.24 13.27
CA THR A 131 1.69 13.05 14.45
C THR A 131 0.35 13.76 14.31
N LEU A 132 -0.15 13.95 13.09
CA LEU A 132 -1.46 14.55 12.84
C LEU A 132 -2.60 13.50 12.88
N PHE A 133 -2.36 12.32 12.32
CA PHE A 133 -3.41 11.31 12.10
C PHE A 133 -3.47 10.19 13.13
N PHE A 134 -2.36 9.87 13.81
CA PHE A 134 -2.30 8.76 14.77
C PHE A 134 -2.54 9.11 16.26
N PRO A 135 -2.74 10.38 16.69
CA PRO A 135 -3.03 10.67 18.10
C PRO A 135 -4.21 9.91 18.71
N TRP A 136 -5.26 9.64 17.92
CA TRP A 136 -6.43 8.90 18.40
C TRP A 136 -6.11 7.43 18.75
N LEU A 137 -5.16 6.82 18.02
CA LEU A 137 -4.82 5.40 18.10
C LEU A 137 -3.78 5.15 19.18
N VAL A 138 -2.64 5.84 19.09
CA VAL A 138 -1.47 5.60 19.95
C VAL A 138 -1.30 6.65 21.05
N GLY A 139 -2.03 7.76 21.00
CA GLY A 139 -1.87 8.86 21.95
C GLY A 139 -1.02 10.01 21.42
N PRO A 140 -0.79 11.07 22.21
CA PRO A 140 -0.09 12.27 21.77
C PRO A 140 1.30 11.93 21.23
N CYS A 141 1.63 12.46 20.06
CA CYS A 141 2.88 12.19 19.35
C CYS A 141 3.72 13.48 19.24
N GLN A 142 5.04 13.35 19.34
CA GLN A 142 6.00 14.45 19.21
C GLN A 142 7.02 14.12 18.13
N VAL A 143 7.31 15.06 17.24
CA VAL A 143 8.38 14.88 16.25
C VAL A 143 9.72 15.24 16.87
N ARG A 144 10.64 14.29 16.88
CA ARG A 144 12.04 14.45 17.29
C ARG A 144 12.96 14.46 16.07
N LYS A 145 14.11 15.12 16.25
CA LYS A 145 15.19 15.13 15.27
C LYS A 145 16.09 13.92 15.51
N SER A 146 16.49 13.22 14.46
CA SER A 146 17.60 12.27 14.53
C SER A 146 18.61 12.51 13.42
N GLU A 147 19.80 11.99 13.61
CA GLU A 147 20.87 12.10 12.63
C GLU A 147 20.84 10.87 11.72
N VAL A 148 20.45 11.09 10.47
CA VAL A 148 20.44 10.05 9.43
C VAL A 148 21.40 10.47 8.34
N LYS A 149 22.46 9.68 8.12
CA LYS A 149 23.50 9.94 7.11
C LYS A 149 24.20 11.31 7.27
N GLY A 150 24.47 11.73 8.51
CA GLY A 150 25.18 12.98 8.81
C GLY A 150 24.36 14.27 8.63
N LYS A 151 23.04 14.16 8.42
CA LYS A 151 22.12 15.30 8.41
C LYS A 151 21.07 15.13 9.51
N THR A 152 20.79 16.23 10.21
CA THR A 152 19.73 16.28 11.22
C THR A 152 18.38 16.41 10.52
N GLU A 153 17.54 15.38 10.61
CA GLU A 153 16.22 15.33 9.98
C GLU A 153 15.14 15.08 11.04
N LYS A 154 13.93 15.59 10.81
CA LYS A 154 12.76 15.38 11.69
C LYS A 154 12.04 14.06 11.36
N ASN A 155 12.73 12.94 11.50
CA ASN A 155 12.27 11.62 11.07
C ASN A 155 11.86 10.68 12.20
N VAL A 156 11.92 11.12 13.47
CA VAL A 156 11.52 10.30 14.61
C VAL A 156 10.21 10.81 15.18
N VAL A 157 9.27 9.90 15.41
CA VAL A 157 8.04 10.18 16.14
C VAL A 157 8.15 9.51 17.51
N TYR A 158 8.19 10.34 18.55
CA TYR A 158 8.19 9.93 19.93
C TYR A 158 6.78 10.00 20.50
N ILE A 159 6.32 8.88 21.05
CA ILE A 159 5.05 8.76 21.75
C ILE A 159 5.40 8.65 23.24
N PRO A 160 5.23 9.71 24.04
CA PRO A 160 5.61 9.70 25.45
C PRO A 160 4.86 8.64 26.25
N LYS A 161 3.62 8.36 25.85
CA LYS A 161 2.77 7.35 26.50
C LYS A 161 1.83 6.74 25.47
N CYS A 162 2.03 5.47 25.14
CA CYS A 162 1.29 4.75 24.12
C CYS A 162 -0.02 4.21 24.70
N ARG A 163 -1.16 4.72 24.21
CA ARG A 163 -2.51 4.32 24.64
C ARG A 163 -2.74 2.81 24.53
N PHE A 164 -2.29 2.19 23.45
CA PHE A 164 -2.46 0.74 23.22
C PHE A 164 -1.62 -0.09 24.20
N LEU A 165 -0.38 0.33 24.43
CA LEU A 165 0.52 -0.38 25.34
C LEU A 165 0.07 -0.21 26.79
N GLU A 166 -0.36 0.98 27.18
CA GLU A 166 -0.97 1.26 28.48
C GLU A 166 -2.22 0.41 28.72
N SER A 167 -3.09 0.30 27.71
CA SER A 167 -4.35 -0.43 27.85
C SER A 167 -4.16 -1.95 27.90
N THR A 168 -3.19 -2.50 27.17
CA THR A 168 -3.00 -3.95 27.08
C THR A 168 -1.98 -4.49 28.08
N ASN A 169 -1.00 -3.65 28.44
CA ASN A 169 0.14 -3.95 29.28
C ASN A 169 0.81 -5.30 28.94
N CYS A 170 0.88 -5.58 27.63
CA CYS A 170 1.30 -6.88 27.11
C CYS A 170 2.27 -6.74 25.94
N VAL A 171 3.52 -7.15 26.18
CA VAL A 171 4.62 -7.17 25.19
C VAL A 171 4.19 -7.87 23.91
N GLY A 172 3.59 -9.07 24.05
CA GLY A 172 3.16 -9.87 22.90
C GLY A 172 2.10 -9.19 22.03
N MET A 173 1.17 -8.43 22.62
CA MET A 173 0.15 -7.69 21.85
C MET A 173 0.76 -6.49 21.15
N CYS A 174 1.61 -5.71 21.84
CA CYS A 174 2.31 -4.58 21.24
C CYS A 174 3.14 -5.03 20.03
N THR A 175 3.93 -6.09 20.19
CA THR A 175 4.82 -6.61 19.16
C THR A 175 4.05 -7.18 17.96
N ASN A 176 3.06 -8.05 18.20
CA ASN A 176 2.39 -8.79 17.12
C ASN A 176 1.21 -8.05 16.46
N LEU A 177 0.55 -7.11 17.16
CA LEU A 177 -0.62 -6.40 16.63
C LEU A 177 -0.32 -4.97 16.21
N CYS A 178 0.67 -4.32 16.83
CA CYS A 178 1.04 -2.95 16.50
C CYS A 178 2.35 -2.92 15.71
N LYS A 179 3.46 -3.35 16.30
CA LYS A 179 4.81 -3.16 15.75
C LYS A 179 5.02 -3.86 14.41
N VAL A 180 5.04 -5.20 14.39
CA VAL A 180 5.35 -5.99 13.18
C VAL A 180 4.41 -5.64 12.01
N PRO A 181 3.07 -5.63 12.18
CA PRO A 181 2.18 -5.32 11.06
C PRO A 181 2.29 -3.87 10.60
N SER A 182 2.51 -2.90 11.50
CA SER A 182 2.68 -1.49 11.08
C SER A 182 3.98 -1.28 10.32
N GLN A 183 5.07 -1.91 10.74
CA GLN A 183 6.36 -1.85 10.04
C GLN A 183 6.25 -2.42 8.62
N GLN A 184 5.63 -3.60 8.49
CA GLN A 184 5.37 -4.22 7.19
C GLN A 184 4.45 -3.36 6.32
N PHE A 185 3.35 -2.86 6.88
CA PHE A 185 2.41 -2.02 6.14
C PHE A 185 3.06 -0.75 5.58
N ILE A 186 3.82 -0.03 6.40
CA ILE A 186 4.49 1.21 5.99
C ILE A 186 5.60 0.90 4.97
N GLN A 187 6.32 -0.20 5.11
CA GLN A 187 7.34 -0.60 4.15
C GLN A 187 6.73 -1.06 2.80
N ASP A 188 5.75 -1.95 2.84
CA ASP A 188 5.23 -2.62 1.65
C ASP A 188 4.23 -1.74 0.88
N SER A 189 3.43 -0.96 1.59
CA SER A 189 2.38 -0.11 1.00
C SER A 189 2.88 1.30 0.68
N LEU A 190 3.69 1.88 1.56
CA LEU A 190 4.18 3.27 1.43
C LEU A 190 5.63 3.35 0.95
N GLY A 191 6.30 2.21 0.79
CA GLY A 191 7.71 2.16 0.37
C GLY A 191 8.67 2.72 1.41
N MET A 192 8.25 2.88 2.68
CA MET A 192 9.01 3.56 3.72
C MET A 192 9.44 2.61 4.83
N PRO A 193 10.74 2.29 4.98
CA PRO A 193 11.19 1.50 6.12
C PRO A 193 11.00 2.31 7.39
N VAL A 194 10.47 1.67 8.42
CA VAL A 194 10.29 2.26 9.74
C VAL A 194 10.70 1.26 10.82
N TYR A 195 11.47 1.73 11.78
CA TYR A 195 11.81 0.96 12.97
C TYR A 195 10.99 1.46 14.16
N MET A 196 10.23 0.57 14.80
CA MET A 196 9.46 0.90 16.00
C MET A 196 10.15 0.32 17.22
N ALA A 197 10.40 1.13 18.24
CA ALA A 197 11.03 0.75 19.50
C ALA A 197 10.11 1.12 20.68
N PRO A 198 9.18 0.24 21.09
CA PRO A 198 8.43 0.40 22.33
C PRO A 198 9.34 0.25 23.56
N ASN A 199 9.08 1.06 24.58
CA ASN A 199 9.61 0.89 25.92
C ASN A 199 8.47 0.43 26.85
N PHE A 200 8.65 -0.73 27.47
CA PHE A 200 7.63 -1.40 28.28
C PHE A 200 7.66 -0.96 29.75
N GLU A 201 8.69 -0.23 30.18
CA GLU A 201 8.81 0.28 31.54
C GLU A 201 8.02 1.58 31.73
N ASP A 202 8.16 2.52 30.78
CA ASP A 202 7.50 3.83 30.79
C ASP A 202 6.26 3.89 29.87
N MET A 203 5.97 2.81 29.15
CA MET A 203 4.91 2.70 28.14
C MET A 203 5.07 3.67 26.94
N SER A 204 6.28 4.18 26.70
CA SER A 204 6.59 5.04 25.56
C SER A 204 6.88 4.21 24.29
N CYS A 205 6.88 4.87 23.13
CA CYS A 205 7.23 4.22 21.86
C CYS A 205 7.90 5.20 20.91
N GLU A 206 8.97 4.75 20.26
CA GLU A 206 9.66 5.51 19.22
C GLU A 206 9.43 4.89 17.84
N MET A 207 9.12 5.72 16.85
CA MET A 207 9.01 5.33 15.45
C MET A 207 10.05 6.10 14.63
N VAL A 208 11.05 5.39 14.12
CA VAL A 208 12.15 5.94 13.34
C VAL A 208 11.91 5.68 11.86
N PHE A 209 11.52 6.71 11.11
CA PHE A 209 11.33 6.62 9.67
C PHE A 209 12.68 6.66 8.93
N GLY A 210 12.84 5.79 7.94
CA GLY A 210 14.07 5.60 7.18
C GLY A 210 15.01 4.53 7.74
N GLN A 211 14.70 3.95 8.90
CA GLN A 211 15.49 2.87 9.51
C GLN A 211 14.84 1.52 9.24
N GLN A 212 15.64 0.57 8.79
CA GLN A 212 15.17 -0.79 8.54
C GLN A 212 15.09 -1.58 9.86
N PRO A 213 14.05 -2.40 10.08
CA PRO A 213 13.96 -3.23 11.28
C PRO A 213 15.19 -4.15 11.39
N PRO A 214 15.84 -4.24 12.57
CA PRO A 214 16.96 -5.15 12.77
C PRO A 214 16.50 -6.60 12.66
N LEU A 215 17.34 -7.46 12.07
CA LEU A 215 17.05 -8.90 11.91
C LEU A 215 16.82 -9.61 13.27
N HIS A 216 17.47 -9.13 14.32
CA HIS A 216 17.30 -9.60 15.69
C HIS A 216 16.75 -8.50 16.58
N ASP A 217 15.43 -8.30 16.50
CA ASP A 217 14.77 -7.26 17.26
C ASP A 217 14.78 -7.56 18.78
N PRO A 218 15.31 -6.66 19.62
CA PRO A 218 15.34 -6.87 21.07
C PRO A 218 13.93 -6.97 21.67
N THR A 219 12.92 -6.35 21.05
CA THR A 219 11.53 -6.41 21.52
C THR A 219 10.85 -7.75 21.24
N LEU A 220 11.41 -8.58 20.35
CA LEU A 220 10.96 -9.95 20.12
C LEU A 220 11.56 -10.93 21.15
N LYS A 221 12.65 -10.55 21.82
CA LYS A 221 13.34 -11.38 22.82
C LYS A 221 12.89 -11.11 24.25
N GLN A 222 12.20 -10.00 24.49
CA GLN A 222 11.76 -9.66 25.84
C GLN A 222 10.66 -10.62 26.32
N PRO A 223 10.79 -11.18 27.53
CA PRO A 223 9.81 -12.11 28.06
C PRO A 223 8.46 -11.42 28.25
N CYS A 224 7.38 -12.11 27.89
CA CYS A 224 6.03 -11.65 28.18
C CYS A 224 5.85 -11.56 29.70
N ASN A 225 5.70 -10.37 30.27
CA ASN A 225 5.35 -10.20 31.68
C ASN A 225 3.92 -10.69 31.93
N HIS A 226 3.77 -12.00 32.18
CA HIS A 226 2.48 -12.69 32.34
C HIS A 226 1.64 -12.14 33.51
N LYS A 227 2.24 -11.43 34.47
CA LYS A 227 1.53 -10.85 35.62
C LYS A 227 0.69 -9.61 35.26
N SER A 228 1.06 -8.88 34.21
CA SER A 228 0.44 -7.61 33.84
C SER A 228 -0.36 -7.65 32.54
N CYS A 229 -0.19 -8.70 31.72
CA CYS A 229 -0.92 -8.87 30.47
C CYS A 229 -2.41 -9.21 30.72
N ILE A 230 -3.31 -8.43 30.12
CA ILE A 230 -4.77 -8.59 30.31
C ILE A 230 -5.31 -9.88 29.66
N THR A 231 -4.63 -10.38 28.62
CA THR A 231 -4.96 -11.66 27.97
C THR A 231 -4.52 -12.84 28.83
N LYS A 232 -5.20 -13.03 29.98
CA LYS A 232 -5.14 -14.27 30.75
C LYS A 232 -5.76 -15.40 29.92
N LYS A 233 -4.91 -16.28 29.38
CA LYS A 233 -5.18 -17.66 28.91
C LYS A 233 -6.45 -17.84 28.06
N THR A 234 -6.32 -17.81 26.74
CA THR A 234 -7.34 -18.47 25.89
C THR A 234 -6.77 -19.16 24.64
N HIS A 235 -5.59 -18.77 24.15
CA HIS A 235 -4.86 -19.59 23.19
C HIS A 235 -3.41 -19.76 23.64
N ARG A 236 -2.96 -21.02 23.71
CA ARG A 236 -1.57 -21.41 23.95
C ARG A 236 -0.70 -20.87 22.81
N VAL A 237 -0.23 -19.63 22.94
CA VAL A 237 1.03 -19.23 22.34
C VAL A 237 2.01 -19.27 23.50
N ASN A 238 2.87 -20.28 23.51
CA ASN A 238 3.98 -20.34 24.46
C ASN A 238 4.84 -19.10 24.18
N CYS A 239 4.74 -18.08 25.03
CA CYS A 239 5.85 -17.16 25.19
C CYS A 239 6.98 -18.03 25.74
N SER A 240 7.93 -18.40 24.88
CA SER A 240 9.09 -19.21 25.25
C SER A 240 9.85 -18.46 26.33
N SER A 241 9.82 -18.99 27.54
CA SER A 241 10.62 -18.53 28.67
C SER A 241 12.09 -18.76 28.35
N GLY A 242 12.85 -17.68 28.20
CA GLY A 242 14.30 -17.67 28.40
C GLY A 242 14.58 -17.09 29.78
#